data_AF-A0A935ZDR5-F1
#
_entry.id   AF-A0A935ZDR5-F1
#
_cell.length_a   1.000
_cell.length_b   1.000
_cell.length_c   1.000
_cell.angle_alpha   90.00
_cell.angle_beta   90.00
_cell.angle_gamma   90.00
#
_symmetry.space_group_name_H-M   'P 1'
#
loop_
_entity.id
_entity.type
_entity.pdbx_description
1 polymer ?
#
loop_
_entity_poly.entity_id
_entity_poly.type
_entity_poly.pdbx_seq_one_letter_code
_entity_poly.pdbx_strand_id
1 'polypeptide(L)'
;MIGEDGRVRVLDFGLAARRDAPAQHDATPPAAGLQALDTALTQTGAVMGTPAYMAPEQLAGAAVDHRADQFSFCVSLWEGLFGGRPFAGVSITELTSRIDAGELVEPPRSDVPVALRRVLERGLRADRDERWPDLPSLLEELARHDVDPARARRRRRLALGLGLGMPGLVVGGWATESWIDDARRRGCETEAADRARACGATRPKRRCARR
;
A
#
# COMPACT_ATOMS: atom_id res chain seq x y z
N MET A 1 0.76 20.53 -4.99
CA MET A 1 0.72 21.22 -3.68
C MET A 1 0.77 20.19 -2.56
N ILE A 2 1.41 20.52 -1.43
CA ILE A 2 1.40 19.70 -0.21
C ILE A 2 0.56 20.44 0.82
N GLY A 3 -0.50 19.82 1.32
CA GLY A 3 -1.32 20.43 2.37
C GLY A 3 -0.65 20.33 3.75
N GLU A 4 -1.17 21.07 4.73
CA GLU A 4 -0.68 21.04 6.12
C GLU A 4 -0.77 19.65 6.77
N ASP A 5 -1.65 18.79 6.24
CA ASP A 5 -1.79 17.38 6.60
C ASP A 5 -0.70 16.47 6.00
N GLY A 6 0.27 17.04 5.28
CA GLY A 6 1.33 16.32 4.59
C GLY A 6 0.87 15.58 3.34
N ARG A 7 -0.38 15.75 2.88
CA ARG A 7 -0.90 15.07 1.69
C ARG A 7 -0.64 15.87 0.42
N VAL A 8 -0.19 15.17 -0.62
CA VAL A 8 0.01 15.72 -1.96
C VAL A 8 -1.35 15.88 -2.66
N ARG A 9 -1.55 17.04 -3.29
CA ARG A 9 -2.73 17.43 -4.06
C ARG A 9 -2.30 17.94 -5.44
N VAL A 10 -2.94 17.43 -6.48
CA VAL A 10 -2.78 17.89 -7.87
C VAL A 10 -3.76 19.04 -8.10
N LEU A 11 -3.30 20.16 -8.67
CA LEU A 11 -4.08 21.41 -8.73
C LEU A 11 -4.42 21.91 -10.14
N ASP A 12 -3.78 21.39 -11.19
CA ASP A 12 -3.91 21.94 -12.54
C ASP A 12 -4.54 20.93 -13.50
N PHE A 13 -5.86 20.75 -13.41
CA PHE A 13 -6.65 19.94 -14.36
C PHE A 13 -7.08 20.72 -15.61
N GLY A 14 -6.47 21.87 -15.91
CA GLY A 14 -6.90 22.80 -16.97
C GLY A 14 -6.88 22.24 -18.40
N LEU A 15 -6.33 21.03 -18.61
CA LEU A 15 -6.27 20.33 -19.88
C LEU A 15 -6.99 18.96 -19.84
N ALA A 16 -7.72 18.65 -18.78
CA ALA A 16 -8.39 17.36 -18.64
C ALA A 16 -9.57 17.23 -19.64
N ALA A 17 -9.49 16.25 -20.53
CA ALA A 17 -10.56 15.93 -21.48
C ALA A 17 -11.48 14.84 -20.91
N ARG A 18 -12.80 15.02 -21.05
CA ARG A 18 -13.80 13.99 -20.70
C ARG A 18 -13.96 13.03 -21.88
N ARG A 19 -13.87 11.73 -21.62
CA ARG A 19 -14.05 10.67 -22.63
C ARG A 19 -15.47 10.59 -23.23
N ASP A 20 -16.47 11.12 -22.54
CA ASP A 20 -17.90 11.02 -22.93
C ASP A 20 -18.49 12.32 -23.52
N ALA A 21 -17.67 13.32 -23.83
CA ALA A 21 -18.18 14.47 -24.57
C ALA A 21 -18.43 14.02 -26.02
N PRO A 22 -19.62 14.26 -26.61
CA PRO A 22 -19.83 13.98 -28.03
C PRO A 22 -18.75 14.75 -28.79
N ALA A 23 -17.96 14.02 -29.59
CA ALA A 23 -16.86 14.57 -30.36
C ALA A 23 -17.39 15.67 -31.28
N GLN A 24 -17.31 16.91 -30.82
CA GLN A 24 -17.64 18.09 -31.61
C GLN A 24 -16.52 18.24 -32.64
N HIS A 25 -16.75 17.64 -33.82
CA HIS A 25 -15.80 17.56 -34.93
C HIS A 25 -15.62 18.88 -35.70
N ASP A 26 -15.96 20.04 -35.11
CA ASP A 26 -15.72 21.35 -35.71
C ASP A 26 -14.48 22.06 -35.14
N ALA A 27 -13.70 21.43 -34.27
CA ALA A 27 -12.37 21.91 -33.96
C ALA A 27 -11.37 21.28 -34.94
N THR A 28 -10.99 22.05 -35.97
CA THR A 28 -9.68 21.88 -36.61
C THR A 28 -8.65 21.62 -35.49
N PRO A 29 -7.93 20.49 -35.47
CA PRO A 29 -6.90 20.30 -34.46
C PRO A 29 -5.95 21.48 -34.60
N PRO A 30 -5.60 22.20 -33.51
CA PRO A 30 -4.60 23.24 -33.60
C PRO A 30 -3.25 22.57 -33.87
N ALA A 31 -2.97 22.30 -35.15
CA ALA A 31 -1.66 21.96 -35.66
C ALA A 31 -0.64 23.07 -35.36
N ALA A 32 -1.10 24.24 -34.89
CA ALA A 32 -0.30 25.37 -34.46
C ALA A 32 0.31 25.23 -33.06
N GLY A 33 -0.08 24.25 -32.23
CA GLY A 33 0.42 24.14 -30.84
C GLY A 33 1.88 23.72 -30.76
N LEU A 34 2.23 22.58 -31.37
CA LEU A 34 3.60 22.04 -31.31
C LEU A 34 4.59 22.87 -32.12
N GLN A 35 4.20 23.40 -33.29
CA GLN A 35 5.07 24.26 -34.12
C GLN A 35 5.38 25.61 -33.45
N ALA A 36 4.40 26.22 -32.76
CA ALA A 36 4.64 27.45 -32.02
C ALA A 36 5.51 27.22 -30.78
N LEU A 37 5.36 26.07 -30.08
CA LEU A 37 6.28 25.68 -29.01
C LEU A 37 7.70 25.44 -29.54
N ASP A 38 7.87 24.72 -30.65
CA ASP A 38 9.19 24.40 -31.22
C ASP A 38 9.94 25.66 -31.69
N THR A 39 9.21 26.63 -32.27
CA THR A 39 9.77 27.93 -32.68
C THR A 39 10.18 28.81 -31.48
N ALA A 40 9.47 28.71 -30.35
CA ALA A 40 9.83 29.41 -29.12
C ALA A 40 10.98 28.71 -28.35
N LEU A 41 11.05 27.37 -28.39
CA LEU A 41 12.08 26.56 -27.69
C LEU A 41 13.45 26.63 -28.39
N THR A 42 13.48 26.69 -29.71
CA THR A 42 14.71 26.82 -30.53
C THR A 42 15.48 28.13 -30.30
N GLN A 43 14.82 29.21 -29.84
CA GLN A 43 15.49 30.49 -29.55
C GLN A 43 16.25 30.52 -28.22
N THR A 44 15.96 29.59 -27.30
CA THR A 44 16.57 29.56 -25.95
C THR A 44 17.49 28.37 -25.69
N GLY A 45 17.67 27.47 -26.66
CA GLY A 45 18.69 26.39 -26.61
C GLY A 45 18.50 25.31 -25.53
N ALA A 46 17.40 25.37 -24.78
CA ALA A 46 17.02 24.38 -23.78
C ALA A 46 15.52 24.12 -23.87
N VAL A 47 15.12 22.86 -23.80
CA VAL A 47 13.71 22.48 -23.61
C VAL A 47 13.28 22.93 -22.20
N MET A 48 12.84 24.19 -22.10
CA MET A 48 12.36 24.80 -20.86
C MET A 48 10.85 24.57 -20.74
N GLY A 49 10.44 23.64 -19.87
CA GLY A 49 9.04 23.39 -19.54
C GLY A 49 8.34 22.28 -20.36
N THR A 50 7.04 22.12 -20.07
CA THR A 50 5.98 21.15 -20.47
C THR A 50 6.32 19.92 -21.35
N PRO A 51 6.92 20.02 -22.56
CA PRO A 51 7.30 18.85 -23.37
C PRO A 51 8.15 17.79 -22.65
N ALA A 52 8.91 18.18 -21.63
CA ALA A 52 9.73 17.26 -20.83
C ALA A 52 8.95 16.15 -20.09
N TYR A 53 7.65 16.34 -19.87
CA TYR A 53 6.78 15.39 -19.17
C TYR A 53 5.77 14.72 -20.11
N MET A 54 5.74 15.12 -21.39
CA MET A 54 4.81 14.59 -22.37
C MET A 54 5.20 13.17 -22.77
N ALA A 55 4.19 12.33 -22.97
CA ALA A 55 4.40 11.00 -23.53
C ALA A 55 4.82 11.10 -25.00
N PRO A 56 5.61 10.13 -25.53
CA PRO A 56 6.06 10.16 -26.92
C PRO A 56 4.91 10.26 -27.93
N GLU A 57 3.77 9.62 -27.66
CA GLU A 57 2.56 9.75 -28.47
C GLU A 57 1.98 11.18 -28.50
N GLN A 58 2.13 11.96 -27.44
CA GLN A 58 1.71 13.38 -27.41
C GLN A 58 2.67 14.25 -28.22
N LEU A 59 3.98 13.99 -28.12
CA LEU A 59 5.01 14.69 -28.89
C LEU A 59 4.87 14.41 -30.39
N ALA A 60 4.47 13.19 -30.76
CA ALA A 60 4.19 12.79 -32.13
C ALA A 60 2.82 13.28 -32.66
N GLY A 61 1.97 13.88 -31.82
CA GLY A 61 0.61 14.28 -32.19
C GLY A 61 -0.32 13.09 -32.52
N ALA A 62 0.00 11.89 -32.00
CA ALA A 62 -0.78 10.68 -32.21
C ALA A 62 -2.00 10.61 -31.27
N ALA A 63 -2.83 9.58 -31.42
CA ALA A 63 -3.98 9.37 -30.54
C ALA A 63 -3.52 9.08 -29.10
N VAL A 64 -3.96 9.93 -28.17
CA VAL A 64 -3.57 9.91 -26.74
C VAL A 64 -4.63 9.19 -25.91
N ASP A 65 -4.21 8.33 -24.98
CA ASP A 65 -5.07 7.69 -23.99
C ASP A 65 -4.52 7.90 -22.55
N HIS A 66 -5.10 7.21 -21.57
CA HIS A 66 -4.72 7.35 -20.15
C HIS A 66 -3.29 6.91 -19.84
N ARG A 67 -2.61 6.19 -20.75
CA ARG A 67 -1.22 5.78 -20.59
C ARG A 67 -0.26 6.94 -20.81
N ALA A 68 -0.69 8.03 -21.44
CA ALA A 68 0.09 9.26 -21.49
C ALA A 68 0.19 9.92 -20.11
N ASP A 69 -0.91 9.94 -19.34
CA ASP A 69 -0.89 10.41 -17.94
C ASP A 69 -0.03 9.51 -17.05
N GLN A 70 0.00 8.20 -17.34
CA GLN A 70 0.91 7.28 -16.66
C GLN A 70 2.38 7.62 -16.91
N PHE A 71 2.74 7.94 -18.15
CA PHE A 71 4.11 8.33 -18.50
C PHE A 71 4.50 9.63 -17.78
N SER A 72 3.66 10.66 -17.83
CA SER A 72 3.94 11.95 -17.17
C SER A 72 4.05 11.82 -15.65
N PHE A 73 3.23 10.94 -15.05
CA PHE A 73 3.34 10.58 -13.64
C PHE A 73 4.69 9.92 -13.32
N CYS A 74 5.12 8.95 -14.13
CA CYS A 74 6.42 8.29 -13.94
C CYS A 74 7.60 9.27 -14.09
N VAL A 75 7.54 10.20 -15.05
CA VAL A 75 8.57 11.24 -15.20
C VAL A 75 8.65 12.12 -13.95
N SER A 76 7.50 12.57 -13.45
CA SER A 76 7.42 13.41 -12.24
C SER A 76 7.92 12.67 -10.99
N LEU A 77 7.53 11.41 -10.83
CA LEU A 77 7.96 10.58 -9.70
C LEU A 77 9.46 10.26 -9.78
N TRP A 78 9.98 9.98 -10.98
CA TRP A 78 11.41 9.80 -11.19
C TRP A 78 12.18 11.05 -10.77
N GLU A 79 11.77 12.23 -11.24
CA GLU A 79 12.42 13.49 -10.87
C GLU A 79 12.41 13.74 -9.34
N GLY A 80 11.28 13.46 -8.67
CA GLY A 80 11.17 13.59 -7.23
C GLY A 80 12.06 12.61 -6.44
N LEU A 81 12.31 11.42 -6.98
CA LEU A 81 13.11 10.37 -6.32
C LEU A 81 14.61 10.47 -6.61
N PHE A 82 14.97 10.95 -7.80
CA PHE A 82 16.33 10.93 -8.31
C PHE A 82 16.94 12.34 -8.46
N GLY A 83 16.17 13.40 -8.23
CA GLY A 83 16.63 14.78 -8.30
C GLY A 83 16.87 15.31 -9.70
N GLY A 84 16.43 14.59 -10.74
CA GLY A 84 16.57 14.97 -12.13
C GLY A 84 15.67 14.13 -13.03
N ARG A 85 15.37 14.64 -14.23
CA ARG A 85 14.46 13.98 -15.18
C ARG A 85 15.08 12.69 -15.75
N PRO A 86 14.24 11.68 -16.07
CA PRO A 86 14.70 10.42 -16.67
C PRO A 86 15.27 10.63 -18.08
N PHE A 87 14.73 11.57 -18.85
CA PHE A 87 15.21 11.89 -20.19
C PHE A 87 15.66 13.36 -20.23
N ALA A 88 16.77 13.62 -20.92
CA ALA A 88 17.31 14.96 -21.12
C ALA A 88 17.49 15.22 -22.62
N GLY A 89 17.10 16.40 -23.10
CA GLY A 89 17.33 16.82 -24.48
C GLY A 89 17.35 18.35 -24.56
N VAL A 90 18.19 18.90 -25.43
CA VAL A 90 18.26 20.34 -25.69
C VAL A 90 17.25 20.80 -26.73
N SER A 91 16.72 19.87 -27.54
CA SER A 91 15.61 20.08 -28.48
C SER A 91 14.52 19.02 -28.31
N ILE A 92 13.32 19.27 -28.86
CA ILE A 92 12.22 18.29 -28.88
C ILE A 92 12.66 17.03 -29.63
N THR A 93 13.32 17.19 -30.79
CA THR A 93 13.78 16.05 -31.60
C THR A 93 14.76 15.16 -30.83
N GLU A 94 15.70 15.75 -30.10
CA GLU A 94 16.64 14.99 -29.28
C GLU A 94 15.93 14.31 -28.10
N LEU A 95 15.01 15.01 -27.45
CA LEU A 95 14.21 14.44 -26.36
C LEU A 95 13.40 13.23 -26.83
N THR A 96 12.67 13.35 -27.94
CA THR A 96 11.88 12.25 -28.53
C THR A 96 12.79 11.08 -28.91
N SER A 97 13.92 11.34 -29.57
CA SER A 97 14.88 10.30 -29.94
C SER A 97 15.39 9.51 -28.73
N ARG A 98 15.66 10.17 -27.61
CA ARG A 98 16.13 9.50 -26.37
C ARG A 98 15.02 8.75 -25.66
N ILE A 99 13.79 9.26 -25.69
CA ILE A 99 12.61 8.55 -25.18
C ILE A 99 12.41 7.27 -25.99
N ASP A 100 12.43 7.34 -27.32
CA ASP A 100 12.24 6.20 -28.22
C ASP A 100 13.33 5.14 -28.04
N ALA A 101 14.58 5.57 -27.81
CA ALA A 101 15.69 4.68 -27.51
C ALA A 101 15.66 4.11 -26.07
N GLY A 102 14.81 4.64 -25.19
CA GLY A 102 14.80 4.28 -23.77
C GLY A 102 16.08 4.69 -23.02
N GLU A 103 16.76 5.74 -23.49
CA GLU A 103 18.02 6.23 -22.93
C GLU A 103 17.79 7.06 -21.67
N LEU A 104 17.71 6.37 -20.54
CA LEU A 104 17.56 6.99 -19.23
C LEU A 104 18.88 7.63 -18.77
N VAL A 105 18.78 8.84 -18.24
CA VAL A 105 19.86 9.50 -17.53
C VAL A 105 20.10 8.77 -16.22
N GLU A 106 21.31 8.25 -16.04
CA GLU A 106 21.69 7.57 -14.81
C GLU A 106 21.71 8.59 -13.66
N PRO A 107 20.94 8.37 -12.59
CA PRO A 107 20.88 9.30 -11.49
C PRO A 107 22.18 9.29 -10.68
N PRO A 108 22.59 10.43 -10.07
CA PRO A 108 23.63 10.40 -9.05
C PRO A 108 23.19 9.43 -7.94
N ARG A 109 24.16 8.72 -7.32
CA ARG A 109 23.93 7.69 -6.29
C ARG A 109 22.63 7.92 -5.51
N SER A 110 21.67 7.02 -5.71
CA SER A 110 20.34 7.11 -5.14
C SER A 110 20.11 5.96 -4.18
N ASP A 111 19.50 6.26 -3.02
CA ASP A 111 19.08 5.27 -2.03
C ASP A 111 17.75 4.57 -2.43
N VAL A 112 17.25 4.85 -3.64
CA VAL A 112 16.01 4.26 -4.16
C VAL A 112 16.21 2.76 -4.45
N PRO A 113 15.34 1.87 -3.92
CA PRO A 113 15.42 0.45 -4.20
C PRO A 113 15.33 0.14 -5.70
N VAL A 114 16.18 -0.78 -6.17
CA VAL A 114 16.22 -1.23 -7.58
C VAL A 114 14.86 -1.72 -8.07
N ALA A 115 14.05 -2.35 -7.19
CA ALA A 115 12.71 -2.78 -7.54
C ALA A 115 11.78 -1.61 -7.89
N LEU A 116 11.84 -0.50 -7.14
CA LEU A 116 11.06 0.69 -7.42
C LEU A 116 11.49 1.35 -8.74
N ARG A 117 12.80 1.40 -8.99
CA ARG A 117 13.37 1.85 -10.27
C ARG A 117 12.79 1.05 -11.44
N ARG A 118 12.78 -0.29 -11.37
CA ARG A 118 12.25 -1.15 -12.45
C ARG A 118 10.76 -0.90 -12.73
N VAL A 119 9.96 -0.63 -11.70
CA VAL A 119 8.54 -0.30 -11.87
C VAL A 119 8.37 0.99 -12.68
N LEU A 120 9.19 2.01 -12.36
CA LEU A 120 9.22 3.27 -13.11
C LEU A 120 9.74 3.10 -14.53
N GLU A 121 10.83 2.35 -14.73
CA GLU A 121 11.39 2.06 -16.06
C GLU A 121 10.36 1.41 -16.99
N ARG A 122 9.50 0.52 -16.45
CA ARG A 122 8.38 -0.03 -17.22
C ARG A 122 7.32 1.02 -17.56
N GLY A 123 6.99 1.91 -16.62
CA GLY A 123 6.04 2.99 -16.86
C GLY A 123 6.56 4.06 -17.84
N LEU A 124 7.87 4.11 -18.07
CA LEU A 124 8.57 5.03 -18.98
C LEU A 124 8.89 4.42 -20.36
N ARG A 125 8.38 3.23 -20.69
CA ARG A 125 8.58 2.63 -22.02
C ARG A 125 8.00 3.52 -23.11
N ALA A 126 8.70 3.63 -24.24
CA ALA A 126 8.26 4.42 -25.37
C ALA A 126 6.93 3.87 -25.92
N ASP A 127 6.87 2.56 -26.18
CA ASP A 127 5.64 1.87 -26.55
C ASP A 127 4.67 1.84 -25.35
N ARG A 128 3.49 2.42 -25.55
CA ARG A 128 2.42 2.49 -24.54
C ARG A 128 1.89 1.10 -24.16
N ASP A 129 1.94 0.12 -25.07
CA ASP A 129 1.42 -1.23 -24.83
C ASP A 129 2.36 -2.06 -23.94
N GLU A 130 3.66 -1.70 -23.90
CA GLU A 130 4.64 -2.28 -22.98
C GLU A 130 4.57 -1.71 -21.56
N ARG A 131 3.88 -0.57 -21.37
CA ARG A 131 3.69 0.06 -20.07
C ARG A 131 2.70 -0.73 -19.19
N TRP A 132 2.32 -0.17 -18.05
CA TRP A 132 1.28 -0.78 -17.20
C TRP A 132 -0.09 -0.58 -17.86
N PRO A 133 -1.02 -1.56 -17.74
CA PRO A 133 -2.32 -1.48 -18.41
C PRO A 133 -3.12 -0.23 -18.04
N ASP A 134 -2.98 0.22 -16.80
CA ASP A 134 -3.59 1.43 -16.26
C ASP A 134 -2.78 1.98 -15.08
N LEU A 135 -3.13 3.20 -14.66
CA LEU A 135 -2.47 3.86 -13.53
C LEU A 135 -2.68 3.11 -12.19
N PRO A 136 -3.87 2.56 -11.86
CA PRO A 136 -4.05 1.73 -10.66
C PRO A 136 -3.09 0.55 -10.56
N SER A 137 -2.84 -0.17 -11.66
CA SER A 137 -1.92 -1.30 -11.70
C SER A 137 -0.48 -0.87 -11.40
N LEU A 138 -0.05 0.28 -11.94
CA LEU A 138 1.25 0.88 -11.60
C LEU A 138 1.30 1.21 -10.09
N LEU A 139 0.28 1.87 -9.56
CA LEU A 139 0.24 2.29 -8.16
C LEU A 139 0.23 1.11 -7.19
N GLU A 140 -0.43 0.01 -7.54
CA GLU A 140 -0.42 -1.22 -6.74
C GLU A 140 1.00 -1.78 -6.61
N GLU A 141 1.76 -1.80 -7.70
CA GLU A 141 3.14 -2.28 -7.73
C GLU A 141 4.09 -1.35 -6.96
N LEU A 142 3.93 -0.04 -7.12
CA LEU A 142 4.67 0.94 -6.31
C LEU A 142 4.37 0.75 -4.82
N ALA A 143 3.11 0.49 -4.44
CA ALA A 143 2.70 0.28 -3.05
C ALA A 143 3.27 -1.00 -2.43
N ARG A 144 3.60 -2.03 -3.23
CA ARG A 144 4.29 -3.24 -2.73
C ARG A 144 5.73 -2.94 -2.30
N HIS A 145 6.32 -1.89 -2.84
CA HIS A 145 7.66 -1.42 -2.53
C HIS A 145 7.66 -0.20 -1.59
N ASP A 146 6.48 0.24 -1.15
CA ASP A 146 6.34 1.32 -0.18
C ASP A 146 6.88 0.87 1.18
N VAL A 147 8.01 1.45 1.56
CA VAL A 147 8.64 1.26 2.87
C VAL A 147 8.02 2.26 3.83
N ASP A 148 6.70 2.20 4.05
CA ASP A 148 6.05 3.12 5.00
C ASP A 148 6.65 2.90 6.41
N PRO A 149 7.43 3.87 6.94
CA PRO A 149 8.09 3.71 8.22
C PRO A 149 7.09 3.65 9.37
N ALA A 150 5.84 4.12 9.18
CA ALA A 150 4.75 3.99 10.14
C ALA A 150 4.11 2.59 10.09
N ARG A 151 3.87 2.01 8.91
CA ARG A 151 3.43 0.60 8.77
C ARG A 151 4.47 -0.39 9.28
N ALA A 152 5.76 -0.16 9.00
CA ALA A 152 6.85 -0.99 9.52
C ALA A 152 6.90 -0.96 11.06
N ARG A 153 6.74 0.22 11.68
CA ARG A 153 6.62 0.37 13.15
C ARG A 153 5.38 -0.31 13.71
N ARG A 154 4.22 -0.22 13.04
CA ARG A 154 2.98 -0.88 13.45
C ARG A 154 3.11 -2.41 13.41
N ARG A 155 3.72 -2.98 12.37
CA ARG A 155 4.00 -4.43 12.28
C ARG A 155 4.97 -4.90 13.38
N ARG A 156 6.04 -4.15 13.65
CA ARG A 156 6.97 -4.46 14.78
C ARG A 156 6.27 -4.43 16.14
N ARG A 157 5.42 -3.43 16.39
CA ARG A 157 4.62 -3.33 17.64
C ARG A 157 3.65 -4.50 17.78
N LEU A 158 3.00 -4.92 16.70
CA LEU A 158 2.10 -6.08 16.71
C LEU A 158 2.87 -7.41 16.92
N ALA A 159 4.03 -7.57 16.29
CA ALA A 159 4.89 -8.74 16.47
C ALA A 159 5.45 -8.86 17.91
N LEU A 160 5.81 -7.73 18.53
CA LEU A 160 6.20 -7.68 19.95
C LEU A 160 5.01 -7.89 20.90
N GLY A 161 3.81 -7.44 20.53
CA GLY A 161 2.58 -7.66 21.30
C GLY A 161 2.10 -9.12 21.34
N LEU A 162 2.39 -9.90 20.29
CA LEU A 162 2.13 -11.35 20.26
C LEU A 162 3.09 -12.16 21.15
N GLY A 163 4.23 -11.60 21.56
CA GLY A 163 5.19 -12.24 22.46
C GLY A 163 4.86 -12.15 23.96
N LEU A 164 3.91 -11.29 24.37
CA LEU A 164 3.53 -11.11 25.78
C LEU A 164 2.18 -11.72 26.17
N GLY A 165 1.43 -12.29 25.22
CA GLY A 165 0.06 -12.76 25.42
C GLY A 165 -0.11 -14.21 25.89
N MET A 166 0.96 -14.93 26.22
CA MET A 166 0.89 -16.34 26.65
C MET A 166 1.80 -16.65 27.86
N PRO A 167 1.53 -16.06 29.04
CA PRO A 167 1.74 -16.84 30.28
C PRO A 167 0.43 -17.11 31.04
N GLY A 168 -0.64 -16.35 30.77
CA GLY A 168 -1.86 -16.36 31.60
C GLY A 168 -2.68 -17.65 31.56
N LEU A 169 -2.58 -18.43 30.48
CA LEU A 169 -3.39 -19.65 30.32
C LEU A 169 -2.80 -20.88 31.02
N VAL A 170 -1.53 -20.85 31.44
CA VAL A 170 -0.95 -22.00 32.17
C VAL A 170 -1.31 -21.94 33.66
N VAL A 171 -1.45 -20.77 34.28
CA VAL A 171 -1.77 -20.67 35.72
C VAL A 171 -3.25 -20.96 36.00
N GLY A 172 -4.16 -20.65 35.07
CA GLY A 172 -5.60 -20.91 35.23
C GLY A 172 -5.98 -22.39 35.30
N GLY A 173 -5.26 -23.27 34.61
CA GLY A 173 -5.54 -24.71 34.59
C GLY A 173 -5.24 -25.41 35.91
N TRP A 174 -4.13 -25.06 36.56
CA TRP A 174 -3.72 -25.68 37.83
C TRP A 174 -4.63 -25.27 39.00
N ALA A 175 -5.18 -24.06 38.98
CA ALA A 175 -6.07 -23.57 40.04
C ALA A 175 -7.47 -24.23 39.99
N THR A 176 -7.96 -24.59 38.81
CA THR A 176 -9.28 -25.24 38.69
C THR A 176 -9.27 -26.72 39.08
N GLU A 177 -8.15 -27.40 38.89
CA GLU A 177 -8.04 -28.84 39.18
C GLU A 177 -7.92 -29.10 40.69
N SER A 178 -7.20 -28.25 41.43
CA SER A 178 -7.15 -28.36 42.90
C SER A 178 -8.47 -28.00 43.59
N TRP A 179 -9.28 -27.11 43.00
CA TRP A 179 -10.55 -26.69 43.59
C TRP A 179 -11.65 -27.74 43.44
N ILE A 180 -11.64 -28.50 42.33
CA ILE A 180 -12.60 -29.59 42.09
C ILE A 180 -12.32 -30.81 42.99
N ASP A 181 -11.05 -31.10 43.27
CA ASP A 181 -10.67 -32.19 44.17
C ASP A 181 -11.03 -31.90 45.64
N ASP A 182 -10.90 -30.65 46.07
CA ASP A 182 -11.23 -30.25 47.44
C ASP A 182 -12.76 -30.28 47.69
N ALA A 183 -13.57 -30.01 46.66
CA ALA A 183 -15.02 -30.13 46.72
C ALA A 183 -15.50 -31.59 46.85
N ARG A 184 -14.82 -32.55 46.23
CA ARG A 184 -15.18 -33.99 46.35
C ARG A 184 -14.84 -34.57 47.73
N ARG A 185 -13.72 -34.15 48.33
CA ARG A 185 -13.33 -34.62 49.68
C ARG A 185 -14.32 -34.20 50.76
N ARG A 186 -14.79 -32.95 50.71
CA ARG A 186 -15.77 -32.41 51.69
C ARG A 186 -17.15 -33.06 51.53
N GLY A 187 -17.56 -33.41 50.30
CA GLY A 187 -18.81 -34.13 50.05
C GLY A 187 -18.82 -35.55 50.67
N CYS A 188 -17.73 -36.30 50.53
CA CYS A 188 -17.62 -37.64 51.12
C CYS A 188 -17.62 -37.63 52.66
N GLU A 189 -17.02 -36.62 53.29
CA GLU A 189 -17.02 -36.50 54.76
C GLU A 189 -18.41 -36.17 55.33
N THR A 190 -19.20 -35.34 54.63
CA THR A 190 -20.56 -35.02 55.05
C THR A 190 -21.51 -36.22 54.92
N GLU A 191 -21.37 -37.03 53.87
CA GLU A 191 -22.23 -38.20 53.65
C GLU A 191 -21.88 -39.37 54.61
N ALA A 192 -20.60 -39.51 54.98
CA ALA A 192 -20.16 -40.44 56.02
C ALA A 192 -20.66 -40.04 57.42
N ALA A 193 -20.65 -38.74 57.74
CA ALA A 193 -21.14 -38.22 59.02
C ALA A 193 -22.67 -38.35 59.17
N ASP A 194 -23.43 -38.17 58.10
CA ASP A 194 -24.89 -38.32 58.13
C ASP A 194 -25.34 -39.79 58.16
N ARG A 195 -24.63 -40.71 57.49
CA ARG A 195 -24.87 -42.16 57.66
C ARG A 195 -24.60 -42.65 59.09
N ALA A 196 -23.56 -42.13 59.75
CA ALA A 196 -23.25 -42.46 61.14
C ALA A 196 -24.34 -41.95 62.13
N ARG A 197 -24.90 -40.76 61.88
CA ARG A 197 -26.03 -40.22 62.66
C ARG A 197 -27.33 -40.98 62.43
N ALA A 198 -27.62 -41.38 61.19
CA ALA A 198 -28.80 -42.17 60.85
C ALA A 198 -28.78 -43.57 61.48
N CYS A 199 -27.61 -44.20 61.58
CA CYS A 199 -27.47 -45.53 62.18
C CYS A 199 -27.55 -45.52 63.73
N GLY A 200 -27.37 -44.37 64.37
CA GLY A 200 -27.51 -44.20 65.83
C GLY A 200 -28.96 -44.00 66.32
N ALA A 201 -29.88 -43.62 65.42
CA ALA A 201 -31.26 -43.28 65.78
C ALA A 201 -32.23 -44.47 65.82
N THR A 202 -31.82 -45.66 65.37
CA THR A 202 -32.66 -46.87 65.29
C THR A 202 -32.17 -47.98 66.21
N ARG A 203 -32.09 -47.72 67.52
CA ARG A 203 -32.09 -48.80 68.55
C ARG A 203 -33.46 -48.89 69.22
N PRO A 204 -34.29 -49.91 68.94
CA PRO A 204 -35.51 -50.15 69.67
C PRO A 204 -35.20 -50.68 71.08
N LYS A 205 -35.73 -50.02 72.12
CA LYS A 205 -35.77 -50.51 73.50
C LYS A 205 -36.57 -51.83 73.55
N ARG A 206 -35.89 -52.97 73.60
CA ARG A 206 -36.51 -54.23 74.05
C ARG A 206 -36.15 -54.47 75.51
N ARG A 207 -37.16 -54.27 76.37
CA ARG A 207 -37.26 -54.87 77.70
C ARG A 207 -37.32 -56.39 77.54
N CYS A 208 -36.50 -57.12 78.29
CA CYS A 208 -36.80 -58.51 78.68
C CYS A 208 -36.27 -58.75 80.09
N ALA A 209 -37.19 -59.19 80.94
CA ALA A 209 -37.02 -59.63 82.32
C ALA A 209 -36.84 -61.16 82.38
N ARG A 210 -36.60 -61.68 83.61
CA ARG A 210 -36.61 -63.09 84.11
C ARG A 210 -35.21 -63.73 84.19
N ARG A 211 -34.72 -64.30 85.31
CA ARG A 211 -35.29 -65.10 86.43
C ARG A 211 -36.14 -66.28 86.00
#